data_AF-A0AB73GZI0-F1
#
_entry.id   AF-A0AB73GZI0-F1
#
_cell.length_a   1.000
_cell.length_b   1.000
_cell.length_c   1.000
_cell.angle_alpha   90.00
_cell.angle_beta   90.00
_cell.angle_gamma   90.00
#
_symmetry.space_group_name_H-M   'P 1'
#
loop_
_entity.id
_entity.type
_entity.pdbx_description
1 polymer ?
#
loop_
_entity_poly.entity_id
_entity_poly.type
_entity_poly.pdbx_seq_one_letter_code
_entity_poly.pdbx_strand_id
1 'polypeptide(L)'
;MSLGKQFRVCTGVVLSFEMMQGYVLAMLHSDAQPDASPVLIACEATGFDDILPGSDAQSVVLGRLHVCMRVDAAVDVVRWLRKQARAAGAARRTRRVQSRIQKTGAT
;
A
#
# COMPACT_ATOMS: atom_id res chain seq x y z
N MET A 1 6.37 -8.09 12.46
CA MET A 1 5.77 -7.56 11.21
C MET A 1 6.11 -6.08 11.16
N SER A 2 6.92 -5.60 10.20
CA SER A 2 7.18 -4.16 10.14
C SER A 2 5.92 -3.50 9.59
N LEU A 3 5.19 -2.77 10.45
CA LEU A 3 4.13 -1.89 10.01
C LEU A 3 4.71 -1.00 8.91
N GLY A 4 4.18 -1.14 7.69
CA GLY A 4 4.52 -0.28 6.58
C GLY A 4 4.22 1.19 6.92
N LYS A 5 4.49 2.08 5.97
CA LYS A 5 4.16 3.50 6.15
C LYS A 5 2.67 3.66 6.47
N GLN A 6 2.36 4.45 7.49
CA GLN A 6 1.00 4.85 7.83
C GLN A 6 0.73 6.28 7.36
N PHE A 7 -0.53 6.57 7.09
CA PHE A 7 -1.01 7.90 6.74
C PHE A 7 -2.23 8.26 7.57
N ARG A 8 -2.30 9.50 8.04
CA ARG A 8 -3.44 10.02 8.80
C ARG A 8 -4.56 10.39 7.84
N VAL A 9 -5.72 9.74 7.99
CA VAL A 9 -6.91 10.07 7.21
C VAL A 9 -7.60 11.29 7.82
N CYS A 10 -8.00 11.17 9.09
CA CYS A 10 -8.56 12.24 9.92
C CYS A 10 -8.18 11.97 11.39
N THR A 11 -8.65 12.81 12.31
CA THR A 11 -8.40 12.61 13.75
C THR A 11 -8.89 11.22 14.18
N GLY A 12 -8.00 10.44 14.78
CA GLY A 12 -8.31 9.10 15.29
C GLY A 12 -8.50 8.01 14.23
N VAL A 13 -8.14 8.27 12.96
CA VAL A 13 -8.18 7.28 11.88
C VAL A 13 -6.88 7.28 11.08
N VAL A 14 -6.28 6.10 10.94
CA VAL A 14 -5.06 5.87 10.16
C VAL A 14 -5.31 4.87 9.04
N LEU A 15 -4.68 5.12 7.90
CA LEU A 15 -4.57 4.20 6.78
C LEU A 15 -3.16 3.59 6.80
N SER A 16 -3.09 2.27 6.91
CA SER A 16 -1.83 1.52 6.89
C SER A 16 -1.83 0.51 5.75
N PHE A 17 -0.62 0.10 5.35
CA PHE A 17 -0.42 -0.79 4.22
C PHE A 17 0.50 -1.95 4.58
N GLU A 18 0.13 -3.14 4.14
CA GLU A 18 1.01 -4.32 4.14
C GLU A 18 1.29 -4.77 2.70
N MET A 19 2.58 -4.88 2.38
CA MET A 19 3.05 -5.13 1.02
C MET A 19 3.20 -6.64 0.81
N MET A 20 2.37 -7.21 -0.04
CA MET A 20 2.38 -8.64 -0.35
C MET A 20 2.97 -8.91 -1.74
N GLN A 21 3.31 -10.16 -2.01
CA GLN A 21 3.79 -10.54 -3.34
C GLN A 21 2.65 -10.49 -4.36
N GLY A 22 2.52 -9.37 -5.05
CA GLY A 22 1.56 -9.19 -6.15
C GLY A 22 0.30 -8.39 -5.81
N TYR A 23 0.10 -8.05 -4.53
CA TYR A 23 -1.00 -7.20 -4.08
C TYR A 23 -0.58 -6.41 -2.84
N VAL A 24 -1.39 -5.44 -2.43
CA VAL A 24 -1.23 -4.68 -1.19
C VAL A 24 -2.50 -4.83 -0.35
N LEU A 25 -2.33 -4.98 0.95
CA LEU A 25 -3.42 -4.91 1.92
C LEU A 25 -3.50 -3.47 2.43
N ALA A 26 -4.62 -2.79 2.19
CA ALA A 26 -4.92 -1.47 2.72
C ALA A 26 -5.85 -1.62 3.92
N MET A 27 -5.49 -1.02 5.05
CA MET A 27 -6.22 -1.18 6.31
C MET A 27 -6.50 0.18 6.94
N LEU A 28 -7.77 0.44 7.24
CA LEU A 28 -8.19 1.58 8.03
C LEU A 28 -8.33 1.14 9.48
N HIS A 29 -7.60 1.81 10.37
CA HIS A 29 -7.70 1.59 11.80
C HIS A 29 -8.20 2.85 12.49
N SER A 30 -9.04 2.68 13.52
CA SER A 30 -9.25 3.72 14.51
C SER A 30 -8.14 3.66 15.54
N ASP A 31 -7.50 4.80 15.78
CA ASP A 31 -6.54 5.01 16.87
C ASP A 31 -6.98 6.15 17.80
N ALA A 32 -8.29 6.42 17.86
CA ALA A 32 -8.88 7.50 18.63
C ALA A 32 -8.70 7.36 20.15
N GLN A 33 -8.37 6.16 20.64
CA GLN A 33 -8.07 5.88 22.04
C GLN A 33 -6.56 5.64 22.20
N PRO A 34 -5.81 6.61 22.77
CA PRO A 34 -4.35 6.51 22.87
C PRO A 34 -3.85 5.30 23.66
N ASP A 35 -4.63 4.88 24.67
CA ASP A 35 -4.27 3.81 25.60
C ASP A 35 -4.88 2.44 25.21
N ALA A 36 -5.54 2.37 24.05
CA ALA A 36 -6.13 1.14 23.54
C ALA A 36 -5.45 0.70 22.23
N SER A 37 -5.53 -0.60 21.95
CA SER A 37 -5.06 -1.12 20.67
C SER A 37 -5.93 -0.59 19.52
N PRO A 38 -5.33 -0.21 18.37
CA PRO A 38 -6.10 0.24 17.22
C PRO A 38 -7.11 -0.78 16.74
N VAL A 39 -8.32 -0.33 16.39
CA VAL A 39 -9.41 -1.18 15.89
C VAL A 39 -9.45 -1.13 14.38
N LEU A 40 -9.43 -2.29 13.71
CA LEU A 40 -9.61 -2.37 12.26
C LEU A 40 -11.06 -2.01 11.89
N ILE A 41 -11.24 -0.94 11.14
CA ILE A 41 -12.54 -0.45 10.65
C ILE A 41 -12.87 -1.09 9.31
N ALA A 42 -11.90 -1.11 8.39
CA ALA A 42 -12.06 -1.63 7.05
C ALA A 42 -10.73 -2.14 6.51
N CYS A 43 -10.79 -3.11 5.59
CA CYS A 43 -9.63 -3.71 4.97
C CYS A 43 -9.96 -4.07 3.52
N GLU A 44 -9.01 -3.85 2.62
CA GLU A 44 -9.12 -4.24 1.22
C GLU A 44 -7.79 -4.79 0.72
N ALA A 45 -7.84 -5.90 -0.01
CA ALA A 45 -6.70 -6.44 -0.75
C ALA A 45 -6.82 -6.03 -2.22
N THR A 46 -5.82 -5.34 -2.75
CA THR A 46 -5.89 -4.76 -4.10
C THR A 46 -4.58 -4.88 -4.85
N GLY A 47 -4.64 -4.97 -6.19
CA GLY A 47 -3.48 -4.87 -7.05
C GLY A 47 -2.89 -3.44 -7.06
N PHE A 48 -1.64 -3.31 -7.47
CA PHE A 48 -1.02 -1.97 -7.62
C PHE A 48 -1.62 -1.15 -8.77
N ASP A 49 -2.17 -1.83 -9.77
CA ASP A 49 -2.80 -1.21 -10.94
C ASP A 49 -4.21 -0.68 -10.62
N ASP A 50 -4.80 -1.14 -9.53
CA ASP A 50 -6.14 -0.77 -9.05
C ASP A 50 -6.11 0.39 -8.03
N ILE A 51 -4.99 1.12 -7.97
CA ILE A 51 -4.80 2.27 -7.06
C ILE A 51 -4.90 3.56 -7.86
N LEU A 52 -5.98 4.31 -7.62
CA LEU A 52 -6.32 5.51 -8.38
C LEU A 52 -6.40 6.73 -7.46
N PRO A 53 -5.86 7.89 -7.87
CA PRO A 53 -6.19 9.15 -7.19
C PRO A 53 -7.67 9.47 -7.42
N GLY A 54 -8.34 9.98 -6.40
CA GLY A 54 -9.68 10.53 -6.55
C GLY A 54 -9.68 11.82 -7.35
N SER A 55 -10.85 12.19 -7.89
CA SER A 55 -11.04 13.39 -8.71
C SER A 55 -10.87 14.70 -7.93
N ASP A 56 -10.96 14.64 -6.60
CA ASP A 56 -10.92 15.79 -5.68
C ASP A 56 -9.50 16.11 -5.16
N ALA A 57 -8.47 15.38 -5.59
CA ALA A 57 -7.09 15.41 -5.09
C ALA A 57 -6.93 15.10 -3.57
N GLN A 58 -8.02 14.86 -2.86
CA GLN A 58 -8.08 14.59 -1.42
C GLN A 58 -8.47 13.15 -1.13
N SER A 59 -8.83 12.36 -2.13
CA SER A 59 -9.18 10.97 -1.94
C SER A 59 -8.32 10.02 -2.75
N VAL A 60 -8.28 8.77 -2.31
CA VAL A 60 -7.60 7.66 -2.98
C VAL A 60 -8.58 6.49 -3.06
N VAL A 61 -8.62 5.84 -4.21
CA VAL A 61 -9.36 4.58 -4.43
C VAL A 61 -8.36 3.45 -4.43
N LEU A 62 -8.58 2.48 -3.57
CA LEU A 62 -7.76 1.29 -3.34
C LEU A 62 -8.65 0.08 -3.60
N GLY A 63 -8.69 -0.44 -4.82
CA GLY A 63 -9.65 -1.48 -5.19
C GLY A 63 -11.09 -0.98 -4.97
N ARG A 64 -11.81 -1.62 -4.04
CA ARG A 64 -13.18 -1.21 -3.67
C ARG A 64 -13.27 -0.20 -2.53
N LEU A 65 -12.14 0.14 -1.91
CA LEU A 65 -12.07 1.05 -0.77
C LEU A 65 -11.78 2.49 -1.24
N HIS A 66 -12.75 3.39 -1.08
CA HIS A 66 -12.57 4.83 -1.32
C HIS A 66 -12.29 5.55 -0.01
N VAL A 67 -11.15 6.21 0.09
CA VAL A 67 -10.71 6.91 1.31
C VAL A 67 -10.54 8.39 1.04
N CYS A 68 -11.34 9.22 1.71
CA CYS A 68 -11.18 10.67 1.70
C CYS A 68 -10.21 11.09 2.81
N MET A 69 -9.04 11.55 2.40
CA MET A 69 -8.00 12.06 3.28
C MET A 69 -8.28 13.52 3.66
N ARG A 70 -8.12 13.86 4.94
CA ARG A 70 -8.32 15.22 5.49
C ARG A 70 -7.07 15.78 6.16
N VAL A 71 -6.10 14.93 6.50
CA VAL A 71 -4.87 15.34 7.19
C VAL A 71 -3.66 15.14 6.27
N ASP A 72 -3.31 13.89 5.95
CA ASP A 72 -2.24 13.65 4.99
C ASP A 72 -2.75 13.79 3.55
N ALA A 73 -1.90 14.24 2.64
CA ALA A 73 -2.29 14.42 1.25
C ALA A 73 -2.44 13.06 0.53
N ALA A 74 -3.60 12.84 -0.12
CA ALA A 74 -3.84 11.61 -0.89
C ALA A 74 -2.78 11.37 -1.98
N VAL A 75 -2.23 12.45 -2.57
CA VAL A 75 -1.14 12.36 -3.54
C VAL A 75 0.12 11.70 -2.98
N ASP A 76 0.41 11.88 -1.68
CA ASP A 76 1.59 11.28 -1.06
C ASP A 76 1.39 9.79 -0.79
N VAL A 77 0.16 9.37 -0.51
CA VAL A 77 -0.23 7.95 -0.46
C VAL A 77 0.03 7.29 -1.81
N VAL A 78 -0.54 7.86 -2.89
CA VAL A 78 -0.40 7.33 -4.25
C VAL A 78 1.07 7.34 -4.70
N ARG A 79 1.81 8.42 -4.42
CA ARG A 79 3.24 8.53 -4.73
C ARG A 79 4.05 7.45 -4.02
N TRP A 80 3.76 7.22 -2.74
CA TRP A 80 4.45 6.18 -1.97
C TRP A 80 4.11 4.78 -2.49
N LEU A 81 2.84 4.46 -2.73
CA LEU A 81 2.41 3.15 -3.26
C LEU A 81 3.03 2.85 -4.63
N ARG A 82 3.08 3.85 -5.53
CA ARG A 82 3.76 3.71 -6.83
C ARG A 82 5.25 3.44 -6.68
N LYS A 83 5.92 4.07 -5.70
CA LYS A 83 7.33 3.77 -5.39
C LYS A 83 7.50 2.32 -4.96
N GLN A 84 6.59 1.80 -4.12
CA GLN A 84 6.62 0.41 -3.69
C GLN A 84 6.35 -0.58 -4.84
N ALA A 85 5.36 -0.30 -5.70
CA ALA A 85 5.05 -1.12 -6.87
C ALA A 85 6.27 -1.26 -7.81
N ARG A 86 6.97 -0.14 -8.06
CA ARG A 86 8.20 -0.13 -8.87
C ARG A 86 9.31 -0.97 -8.24
N ALA A 87 9.52 -0.84 -6.93
CA ALA A 87 10.51 -1.64 -6.21
C ALA A 87 10.19 -3.15 -6.29
N ALA A 88 8.92 -3.52 -6.09
CA ALA A 88 8.46 -4.90 -6.20
C ALA A 88 8.63 -5.46 -7.63
N GLY A 89 8.31 -4.65 -8.65
CA GLY A 89 8.51 -5.01 -10.05
C GLY A 89 9.98 -5.21 -10.43
N ALA A 90 10.88 -4.34 -9.93
CA ALA A 90 12.31 -4.45 -10.14
C ALA A 90 12.88 -5.74 -9.51
N ALA A 91 12.50 -6.05 -8.26
CA ALA A 91 12.90 -7.28 -7.58
C ALA A 91 12.41 -8.55 -8.32
N ARG A 92 11.20 -8.52 -8.90
CA ARG A 92 10.69 -9.62 -9.71
C ARG A 92 11.53 -9.84 -10.97
N ARG A 93 11.99 -8.74 -11.61
CA ARG A 93 12.83 -8.79 -12.80
C ARG A 93 14.20 -9.37 -12.49
N THR A 94 14.86 -8.91 -11.43
CA THR A 94 16.19 -9.41 -11.03
C THR A 94 16.16 -10.91 -10.70
N ARG A 95 15.17 -11.38 -9.94
CA ARG A 95 14.99 -12.81 -9.64
C ARG A 95 14.83 -13.66 -10.91
N ARG A 96 14.06 -13.17 -11.89
CA ARG A 96 13.89 -13.86 -13.19
C ARG A 96 15.21 -13.95 -13.97
N VAL A 97 16.02 -12.88 -13.96
CA VAL A 97 17.33 -12.87 -14.63
C VAL A 97 18.29 -13.85 -13.96
N GLN A 98 18.41 -13.83 -12.62
CA GLN A 98 19.25 -14.79 -11.89
C GLN A 98 18.85 -16.25 -12.16
N SER A 99 17.55 -16.55 -12.17
CA SER A 99 17.05 -17.89 -12.50
C SER A 99 17.41 -18.32 -13.93
N ARG A 100 17.39 -17.41 -14.90
CA ARG A 100 17.81 -17.71 -16.28
C ARG A 100 19.30 -17.99 -16.37
N ILE A 101 20.14 -17.16 -15.72
CA ILE A 101 21.60 -17.33 -15.72
C ILE A 101 21.99 -18.69 -15.14
N GLN A 102 21.39 -19.10 -14.03
CA GLN A 102 21.62 -20.43 -13.43
C GLN A 102 21.25 -21.58 -14.37
N LYS A 103 20.20 -21.43 -15.19
CA LYS A 103 19.82 -22.45 -16.17
C LYS A 103 20.78 -22.53 -17.36
N THR A 104 21.37 -21.41 -17.77
CA THR A 104 22.31 -21.38 -18.92
C THR A 104 23.76 -21.69 -18.55
N GLY A 105 24.14 -21.58 -17.27
CA GLY A 105 25.49 -21.94 -16.80
C GLY A 105 25.67 -23.39 -16.34
N ALA A 106 24.63 -24.22 -16.49
CA ALA A 106 24.61 -25.64 -16.10
C ALA A 106 24.83 -26.62 -17.27
N THR A 107 25.39 -26.13 -18.38
CA THR A 107 25.77 -26.92 -19.56
C THR A 107 27.25 -26.79 -19.82
#